data_AF-A0AAI8KA50-F1
#
_entry.id   AF-A0AAI8KA50-F1
#
_cell.length_a   1.000
_cell.length_b   1.000
_cell.length_c   1.000
_cell.angle_alpha   90.00
_cell.angle_beta   90.00
_cell.angle_gamma   90.00
#
_symmetry.space_group_name_H-M   'P 1'
#
loop_
_entity.id
_entity.type
_entity.pdbx_description
1 polymer ?
#
loop_
_entity_poly.entity_id
_entity_poly.type
_entity_poly.pdbx_seq_one_letter_code
_entity_poly.pdbx_strand_id
1 'polypeptide(L)'
;MNHLFSRALHTGAALLLGLSCAVQASAAEIKAGQYDALMLAVTPDHQVEGYYSETLGQGVTRTCSFYLKGPINGDGAVPLNTWEYDSFPGSLKATADGVTLTIEKGREHSGCASVMMPQIATGLDLSRYAEKPWIGLLKISADKAYLRKQARGSTSKRPYIVKDDVVGVLAFKDGWAKVEFINDNDRSFSGWISQEQYSRLVPPKP
;
A
#
# COMPACT_ATOMS: atom_id res chain seq x y z
N MET A 1 60.98 -57.68 40.23
CA MET A 1 61.39 -57.51 38.82
C MET A 1 60.83 -56.19 38.32
N ASN A 2 61.74 -55.24 38.08
CA ASN A 2 61.76 -54.19 37.04
C ASN A 2 60.43 -53.57 36.56
N HIS A 3 60.30 -52.24 36.77
CA HIS A 3 60.28 -51.19 35.71
C HIS A 3 58.91 -51.06 34.99
N LEU A 4 58.38 -49.92 34.50
CA LEU A 4 58.76 -48.54 34.24
C LEU A 4 57.43 -47.77 34.01
N PHE A 5 57.43 -46.46 34.32
CA PHE A 5 56.77 -45.33 33.60
C PHE A 5 55.41 -45.49 32.91
N SER A 6 54.49 -44.55 33.19
CA SER A 6 54.09 -43.55 32.18
C SER A 6 53.34 -42.37 32.82
N ARG A 7 53.83 -41.14 32.57
CA ARG A 7 53.14 -39.87 32.85
C ARG A 7 52.28 -39.53 31.64
N ALA A 8 51.00 -39.19 31.84
CA ALA A 8 50.18 -38.55 30.83
C ALA A 8 49.79 -37.13 31.26
N LEU A 9 50.38 -36.14 30.58
CA LEU A 9 49.96 -34.74 30.58
C LEU A 9 48.50 -34.64 30.10
N HIS A 10 47.64 -33.97 30.87
CA HIS A 10 46.32 -33.57 30.39
C HIS A 10 46.42 -32.16 29.81
N THR A 11 46.26 -32.07 28.49
CA THR A 11 46.08 -30.84 27.72
C THR A 11 44.69 -30.25 28.02
N GLY A 12 44.66 -29.05 28.61
CA GLY A 12 43.42 -28.28 28.80
C GLY A 12 42.95 -27.67 27.48
N ALA A 13 41.77 -28.06 27.02
CA ALA A 13 41.10 -27.46 25.87
C ALA A 13 40.33 -26.20 26.30
N ALA A 14 40.68 -25.05 25.73
CA ALA A 14 39.95 -23.80 25.90
C ALA A 14 38.70 -23.78 25.01
N LEU A 15 37.51 -23.72 25.62
CA LEU A 15 36.25 -23.50 24.90
C LEU A 15 36.12 -22.02 24.51
N LEU A 16 36.25 -21.73 23.22
CA LEU A 16 35.83 -20.47 22.61
C LEU A 16 34.32 -20.55 22.33
N LEU A 17 33.51 -19.95 23.21
CA LEU A 17 32.08 -19.70 22.97
C LEU A 17 31.94 -18.57 21.95
N GLY A 18 31.77 -18.94 20.67
CA GLY A 18 31.38 -17.99 19.62
C GLY A 18 29.93 -17.53 19.84
N LEU A 19 29.73 -16.24 20.12
CA LEU A 19 28.43 -15.59 20.02
C LEU A 19 28.04 -15.52 18.54
N SER A 20 27.26 -16.49 18.06
CA SER A 20 26.57 -16.40 16.77
C SER A 20 25.38 -15.45 16.93
N CYS A 21 25.55 -14.20 16.50
CA CYS A 21 24.45 -13.26 16.37
C CYS A 21 23.57 -13.72 15.19
N ALA A 22 22.48 -14.42 15.47
CA ALA A 22 21.51 -14.78 14.45
C ALA A 22 20.81 -13.50 13.98
N VAL A 23 21.13 -13.04 12.77
CA VAL A 23 20.37 -11.98 12.10
C VAL A 23 19.01 -12.56 11.74
N GLN A 24 17.99 -12.27 12.55
CA GLN A 24 16.61 -12.57 12.19
C GLN A 24 16.22 -11.64 11.04
N ALA A 25 16.09 -12.18 9.83
CA ALA A 25 15.51 -11.45 8.72
C ALA A 25 14.03 -11.21 9.04
N SER A 26 13.66 -9.95 9.29
CA SER A 26 12.25 -9.57 9.43
C SER A 26 11.55 -9.81 8.09
N ALA A 27 10.37 -10.41 8.13
CA ALA A 27 9.51 -10.48 6.94
C ALA A 27 9.24 -9.08 6.41
N ALA A 28 9.20 -8.93 5.08
CA ALA A 28 8.83 -7.66 4.46
C ALA A 28 7.37 -7.33 4.83
N GLU A 29 7.13 -6.11 5.28
CA GLU A 29 5.81 -5.64 5.69
C GLU A 29 5.21 -4.72 4.62
N ILE A 30 3.90 -4.85 4.40
CA ILE A 30 3.15 -3.90 3.56
C ILE A 30 3.04 -2.58 4.33
N LYS A 31 3.56 -1.50 3.73
CA LYS A 31 3.48 -0.16 4.33
C LYS A 31 2.57 0.76 3.52
N ALA A 32 1.91 1.69 4.19
CA ALA A 32 1.18 2.75 3.51
C ALA A 32 2.15 3.71 2.78
N GLY A 33 1.76 4.19 1.61
CA GLY A 33 2.64 5.00 0.78
C GLY A 33 2.19 5.17 -0.67
N GLN A 34 3.04 5.87 -1.42
CA GLN A 34 3.01 5.89 -2.86
C GLN A 34 4.03 4.91 -3.41
N TYR A 35 3.55 4.05 -4.30
CA TYR A 35 4.30 3.09 -5.08
C TYR A 35 4.03 3.43 -6.54
N ASP A 36 5.01 3.32 -7.46
CA ASP A 36 4.88 3.63 -8.89
C ASP A 36 3.48 4.16 -9.35
N ALA A 37 2.57 3.29 -9.82
CA ALA A 37 1.20 3.64 -10.21
C ALA A 37 0.13 3.32 -9.13
N LEU A 38 0.52 3.06 -7.89
CA LEU A 38 -0.32 2.55 -6.80
C LEU A 38 -0.24 3.41 -5.52
N MET A 39 -1.37 3.99 -5.14
CA MET A 39 -1.60 4.50 -3.79
C MET A 39 -1.97 3.34 -2.86
N LEU A 40 -1.34 3.26 -1.68
CA LEU A 40 -1.62 2.20 -0.71
C LEU A 40 -1.80 2.77 0.70
N ALA A 41 -2.83 2.30 1.40
CA ALA A 41 -3.06 2.57 2.81
C ALA A 41 -3.16 1.26 3.61
N VAL A 42 -2.76 1.32 4.87
CA VAL A 42 -2.94 0.23 5.83
C VAL A 42 -3.88 0.74 6.91
N THR A 43 -5.04 0.12 7.01
CA THR A 43 -6.09 0.55 7.93
C THR A 43 -5.80 0.10 9.37
N PRO A 44 -6.40 0.74 10.39
CA PRO A 44 -6.23 0.33 11.78
C PRO A 44 -6.76 -1.08 12.10
N ASP A 45 -7.66 -1.61 11.27
CA ASP A 45 -8.18 -2.98 11.34
C ASP A 45 -7.37 -3.97 10.48
N HIS A 46 -6.12 -3.64 10.16
CA HIS A 46 -5.18 -4.49 9.43
C HIS A 46 -5.70 -4.92 8.05
N GLN A 47 -6.28 -3.99 7.31
CA GLN A 47 -6.59 -4.17 5.88
C GLN A 47 -5.69 -3.31 5.02
N VAL A 48 -5.46 -3.76 3.80
CA VAL A 48 -4.92 -2.92 2.75
C VAL A 48 -6.06 -2.31 1.96
N GLU A 49 -5.97 -1.02 1.68
CA GLU A 49 -6.77 -0.33 0.67
C GLU A 49 -5.82 0.28 -0.36
N GLY A 50 -6.16 0.17 -1.64
CA GLY A 50 -5.32 0.71 -2.70
C GLY A 50 -6.10 1.25 -3.89
N TYR A 51 -5.42 2.10 -4.64
CA TYR A 51 -5.89 2.63 -5.92
C TYR A 51 -4.74 2.59 -6.91
N TYR A 52 -4.88 1.74 -7.93
CA TYR A 52 -3.98 1.70 -9.07
C TYR A 52 -4.48 2.67 -10.13
N SER A 53 -3.60 3.48 -10.71
CA SER A 53 -3.94 4.36 -11.82
C SER A 53 -2.72 4.62 -12.70
N GLU A 54 -2.79 4.18 -13.94
CA GLU A 54 -1.76 4.40 -14.95
C GLU A 54 -2.38 5.01 -16.20
N THR A 55 -1.71 5.99 -16.77
CA THR A 55 -2.14 6.64 -18.02
C THR A 55 -1.05 6.50 -19.07
N LEU A 56 -1.42 5.98 -20.25
CA LEU A 56 -0.55 5.91 -21.42
C LEU A 56 -1.00 6.88 -22.51
N GLY A 57 -0.01 7.44 -23.20
CA GLY A 57 -0.18 8.26 -24.41
C GLY A 57 0.20 9.73 -24.21
N GLN A 58 0.58 10.38 -25.31
CA GLN A 58 0.70 11.84 -25.42
C GLN A 58 -0.37 12.32 -26.40
N GLY A 59 -1.33 13.14 -25.94
CA GLY A 59 -2.45 13.64 -26.76
C GLY A 59 -3.77 12.90 -26.49
N VAL A 60 -3.92 11.66 -26.99
CA VAL A 60 -5.05 10.78 -26.62
C VAL A 60 -4.59 9.87 -25.49
N THR A 61 -5.08 10.12 -24.29
CA THR A 61 -4.74 9.33 -23.11
C THR A 61 -5.65 8.12 -22.98
N ARG A 62 -5.06 6.99 -22.57
CA ARG A 62 -5.79 5.81 -22.10
C ARG A 62 -5.44 5.60 -20.65
N THR A 63 -6.44 5.51 -19.80
CA THR A 63 -6.24 5.32 -18.36
C THR A 63 -6.74 3.93 -17.97
N CYS A 64 -5.94 3.24 -17.18
CA CYS A 64 -6.33 2.05 -16.44
C CYS A 64 -6.33 2.42 -14.97
N SER A 65 -7.47 2.26 -14.31
CA SER A 65 -7.52 2.41 -12.87
C SER A 65 -8.49 1.41 -12.24
N PHE A 66 -8.16 1.01 -11.02
CA PHE A 66 -8.98 0.13 -10.22
C PHE A 66 -8.63 0.29 -8.74
N TYR A 67 -9.59 -0.02 -7.90
CA TYR A 67 -9.42 -0.10 -6.45
C TYR A 67 -9.01 -1.52 -6.06
N LEU A 68 -8.35 -1.65 -4.92
CA LEU A 68 -8.05 -2.93 -4.31
C LEU A 68 -8.28 -2.90 -2.80
N LYS A 69 -8.69 -4.04 -2.24
CA LYS A 69 -8.89 -4.18 -0.79
C LYS A 69 -8.71 -5.63 -0.34
N GLY A 70 -8.11 -5.83 0.82
CA GLY A 70 -7.92 -7.16 1.39
C GLY A 70 -7.40 -7.17 2.84
N PRO A 71 -7.61 -8.26 3.60
CA PRO A 71 -7.10 -8.40 4.95
C PRO A 71 -5.62 -8.79 4.99
N ILE A 72 -4.83 -8.13 5.83
CA ILE A 72 -3.44 -8.50 6.08
C ILE A 72 -3.41 -9.63 7.11
N ASN A 73 -3.13 -10.85 6.64
CA ASN A 73 -3.09 -12.06 7.46
C ASN A 73 -1.66 -12.62 7.51
N GLY A 74 -0.86 -12.16 8.47
CA GLY A 74 0.54 -12.60 8.64
C GLY A 74 1.48 -12.16 7.53
N ASP A 75 2.58 -12.89 7.35
CA ASP A 75 3.74 -12.49 6.52
C ASP A 75 3.63 -12.93 5.04
N GLY A 76 2.44 -13.37 4.62
CA GLY A 76 2.17 -13.93 3.30
C GLY A 76 1.67 -12.92 2.26
N ALA A 77 1.32 -13.42 1.08
CA ALA A 77 0.59 -12.63 0.10
C ALA A 77 -0.83 -12.34 0.61
N VAL A 78 -1.21 -11.07 0.62
CA VAL A 78 -2.54 -10.60 0.99
C VAL A 78 -3.53 -10.90 -0.13
N PRO A 79 -4.60 -11.68 0.10
CA PRO A 79 -5.64 -11.86 -0.90
C PRO A 79 -6.40 -10.54 -1.10
N LEU A 80 -6.61 -10.16 -2.35
CA LEU A 80 -7.30 -8.93 -2.74
C LEU A 80 -8.60 -9.23 -3.47
N ASN A 81 -9.59 -8.38 -3.25
CA ASN A 81 -10.57 -8.07 -4.29
C ASN A 81 -10.15 -6.77 -4.98
N THR A 82 -10.24 -6.74 -6.30
CA THR A 82 -9.91 -5.57 -7.14
C THR A 82 -11.09 -5.21 -8.02
N TRP A 83 -11.39 -3.92 -8.19
CA TRP A 83 -12.57 -3.52 -8.95
C TRP A 83 -12.50 -2.11 -9.51
N GLU A 84 -13.26 -1.90 -10.59
CA GLU A 84 -13.74 -0.58 -10.99
C GLU A 84 -15.27 -0.65 -11.16
N TYR A 85 -15.75 -1.52 -12.07
CA TYR A 85 -17.14 -2.01 -12.09
C TYR A 85 -17.24 -3.48 -11.68
N ASP A 86 -16.51 -4.35 -12.36
CA ASP A 86 -16.45 -5.78 -12.07
C ASP A 86 -15.37 -6.08 -11.02
N SER A 87 -15.54 -7.19 -10.31
CA SER A 87 -14.58 -7.65 -9.28
C SER A 87 -13.72 -8.80 -9.78
N PHE A 88 -12.41 -8.68 -9.58
CA PHE A 88 -11.43 -9.71 -9.90
C PHE A 88 -10.56 -10.03 -8.68
N PRO A 89 -10.32 -11.32 -8.38
CA PRO A 89 -9.42 -11.71 -7.31
C PRO A 89 -7.97 -11.38 -7.67
N GLY A 90 -7.18 -11.03 -6.67
CA GLY A 90 -5.75 -10.79 -6.81
C GLY A 90 -4.99 -11.08 -5.52
N SER A 91 -3.71 -10.73 -5.52
CA SER A 91 -2.89 -10.77 -4.32
C SER A 91 -1.85 -9.65 -4.30
N LEU A 92 -1.45 -9.25 -3.10
CA LEU A 92 -0.40 -8.27 -2.86
C LEU A 92 0.64 -8.86 -1.91
N LYS A 93 1.89 -8.88 -2.33
CA LYS A 93 2.99 -9.39 -1.49
C LYS A 93 4.01 -8.28 -1.25
N ALA A 94 4.44 -8.10 0.00
CA ALA A 94 5.53 -7.18 0.30
C ALA A 94 6.86 -7.68 -0.28
N THR A 95 7.68 -6.76 -0.74
CA THR A 95 9.07 -6.97 -1.14
C THR A 95 9.99 -6.07 -0.32
N ALA A 96 11.31 -6.16 -0.50
CA ALA A 96 12.25 -5.32 0.23
C ALA A 96 12.00 -3.82 -0.01
N ASP A 97 11.73 -3.45 -1.27
CA ASP A 97 11.64 -2.04 -1.71
C ASP A 97 10.20 -1.63 -2.11
N GLY A 98 9.23 -2.54 -1.99
CA GLY A 98 7.92 -2.30 -2.58
C GLY A 98 6.90 -3.40 -2.32
N VAL A 99 6.08 -3.65 -3.35
CA VAL A 99 5.08 -4.72 -3.37
C VAL A 99 5.04 -5.37 -4.75
N THR A 100 4.65 -6.64 -4.81
CA THR A 100 4.26 -7.33 -6.04
C THR A 100 2.74 -7.47 -6.07
N LEU A 101 2.09 -6.84 -7.05
CA LEU A 101 0.65 -6.93 -7.30
C LEU A 101 0.37 -7.98 -8.37
N THR A 102 -0.46 -8.98 -8.07
CA THR A 102 -0.84 -10.03 -9.03
C THR A 102 -2.35 -10.08 -9.19
N ILE A 103 -2.83 -9.95 -10.43
CA ILE A 103 -4.24 -10.11 -10.80
C ILE A 103 -4.27 -10.88 -12.11
N GLU A 104 -4.64 -12.17 -12.06
CA GLU A 104 -4.63 -13.07 -13.23
C GLU A 104 -5.41 -12.47 -14.40
N LYS A 105 -6.55 -11.86 -14.10
CA LYS A 105 -7.43 -11.17 -15.06
C LYS A 105 -7.28 -9.66 -15.02
N GLY A 106 -6.13 -9.13 -14.61
CA GLY A 106 -5.93 -7.69 -14.44
C GLY A 106 -6.16 -6.86 -15.70
N ARG A 107 -5.93 -7.45 -16.88
CA ARG A 107 -6.21 -6.81 -18.18
C ARG A 107 -7.69 -6.79 -18.57
N GLU A 108 -8.54 -7.54 -17.86
CA GLU A 108 -10.00 -7.53 -18.03
C GLU A 108 -10.65 -6.33 -17.29
N HIS A 109 -9.92 -5.64 -16.41
CA HIS A 109 -10.37 -4.34 -15.88
C HIS A 109 -10.58 -3.32 -17.01
N SER A 110 -11.60 -2.47 -16.85
CA SER A 110 -11.93 -1.43 -17.83
C SER A 110 -10.72 -0.53 -18.10
N GLY A 111 -10.43 -0.27 -19.39
CA GLY A 111 -9.28 0.54 -19.80
C GLY A 111 -7.90 -0.16 -19.72
N CYS A 112 -7.78 -1.27 -18.99
CA CYS A 112 -6.49 -1.92 -18.71
C CYS A 112 -5.96 -2.77 -19.86
N ALA A 113 -6.81 -3.29 -20.75
CA ALA A 113 -6.38 -4.12 -21.88
C ALA A 113 -5.32 -3.46 -22.78
N SER A 114 -5.39 -2.14 -22.95
CA SER A 114 -4.50 -1.35 -23.82
C SER A 114 -3.39 -0.60 -23.06
N VAL A 115 -3.45 -0.61 -21.73
CA VAL A 115 -2.56 0.16 -20.85
C VAL A 115 -1.61 -0.77 -20.11
N MET A 116 -2.14 -1.83 -19.51
CA MET A 116 -1.34 -2.75 -18.73
C MET A 116 -0.65 -3.77 -19.62
N MET A 117 0.63 -3.94 -19.36
CA MET A 117 1.38 -5.05 -19.90
C MET A 117 0.94 -6.39 -19.23
N PRO A 118 1.12 -7.56 -19.88
CA PRO A 118 0.61 -8.85 -19.38
C PRO A 118 1.13 -9.29 -18.01
N GLN A 119 2.21 -8.68 -17.51
CA GLN A 119 2.90 -9.09 -16.29
C GLN A 119 2.04 -8.99 -15.04
N ILE A 120 0.95 -8.20 -15.03
CA ILE A 120 0.04 -8.20 -13.87
C ILE A 120 -0.54 -9.59 -13.56
N ALA A 121 -0.68 -10.46 -14.56
CA ALA A 121 -1.12 -11.84 -14.33
C ALA A 121 -0.07 -12.70 -13.61
N THR A 122 1.22 -12.36 -13.74
CA THR A 122 2.35 -13.10 -13.17
C THR A 122 3.04 -12.37 -12.01
N GLY A 123 2.61 -11.14 -11.70
CA GLY A 123 3.23 -10.26 -10.72
C GLY A 123 3.79 -9.00 -11.38
N LEU A 124 3.26 -7.85 -10.97
CA LEU A 124 3.76 -6.52 -11.27
C LEU A 124 4.48 -5.98 -10.03
N ASP A 125 5.78 -5.80 -10.12
CA ASP A 125 6.57 -5.17 -9.05
C ASP A 125 6.39 -3.66 -9.08
N LEU A 126 6.08 -3.08 -7.93
CA LEU A 126 5.82 -1.67 -7.73
C LEU A 126 6.72 -1.17 -6.58
N SER A 127 7.62 -0.25 -6.88
CA SER A 127 8.59 0.29 -5.93
C SER A 127 7.97 1.41 -5.10
N ARG A 128 8.18 1.41 -3.78
CA ARG A 128 7.72 2.50 -2.91
C ARG A 128 8.66 3.69 -3.05
N TYR A 129 8.14 4.84 -3.47
CA TYR A 129 8.92 6.07 -3.56
C TYR A 129 8.60 7.08 -2.45
N ALA A 130 7.46 6.92 -1.75
CA ALA A 130 7.14 7.73 -0.58
C ALA A 130 6.36 6.93 0.47
N GLU A 131 6.82 6.98 1.73
CA GLU A 131 6.05 6.49 2.88
C GLU A 131 5.00 7.52 3.30
N LYS A 132 3.80 7.04 3.65
CA LYS A 132 2.68 7.91 4.04
C LYS A 132 1.95 7.37 5.26
N PRO A 133 1.49 8.23 6.19
CA PRO A 133 0.75 7.79 7.37
C PRO A 133 -0.74 7.59 7.06
N TRP A 134 -1.08 7.03 5.90
CA TRP A 134 -2.46 6.86 5.47
C TRP A 134 -3.12 5.66 6.14
N ILE A 135 -4.22 5.93 6.84
CA ILE A 135 -5.03 4.93 7.58
C ILE A 135 -6.24 4.43 6.78
N GLY A 136 -6.29 4.77 5.49
CA GLY A 136 -7.34 4.40 4.53
C GLY A 136 -7.29 5.30 3.31
N LEU A 137 -8.11 4.97 2.32
CA LEU A 137 -8.32 5.79 1.12
C LEU A 137 -9.80 6.15 0.99
N LEU A 138 -10.07 7.29 0.34
CA LEU A 138 -11.43 7.73 0.02
C LEU A 138 -11.51 8.19 -1.43
N LYS A 139 -12.67 7.97 -2.06
CA LYS A 139 -13.01 8.59 -3.34
C LYS A 139 -13.85 9.83 -3.11
N ILE A 140 -13.52 10.94 -3.74
CA ILE A 140 -14.34 12.15 -3.68
C ILE A 140 -15.62 11.94 -4.49
N SER A 141 -16.77 12.20 -3.87
CA SER A 141 -18.09 12.03 -4.49
C SER A 141 -18.76 13.36 -4.85
N ALA A 142 -18.39 14.46 -4.19
CA ALA A 142 -18.87 15.80 -4.49
C ALA A 142 -18.09 16.43 -5.64
N ASP A 143 -18.73 17.30 -6.42
CA ASP A 143 -18.08 18.05 -7.51
C ASP A 143 -16.84 18.83 -7.03
N LYS A 144 -16.92 19.37 -5.79
CA LYS A 144 -15.80 20.04 -5.10
C LYS A 144 -15.80 19.71 -3.61
N ALA A 145 -14.72 19.08 -3.15
CA ALA A 145 -14.42 18.87 -1.75
C ALA A 145 -13.43 19.92 -1.24
N TYR A 146 -13.93 21.03 -0.69
CA TYR A 146 -13.08 22.10 -0.14
C TYR A 146 -12.32 21.67 1.11
N LEU A 147 -11.00 21.80 1.07
CA LEU A 147 -10.10 21.44 2.16
C LEU A 147 -10.16 22.46 3.30
N ARG A 148 -10.81 22.08 4.41
CA ARG A 148 -10.94 22.95 5.60
C ARG A 148 -9.73 22.81 6.51
N LYS A 149 -9.34 23.90 7.19
CA LYS A 149 -8.30 23.84 8.24
C LYS A 149 -8.73 23.00 9.46
N GLN A 150 -10.02 23.00 9.75
CA GLN A 150 -10.64 22.30 10.87
C GLN A 150 -11.96 21.70 10.40
N ALA A 151 -12.39 20.59 11.00
CA ALA A 151 -13.64 19.89 10.72
C ALA A 151 -14.82 20.86 10.52
N ARG A 152 -15.08 21.79 11.45
CA ARG A 152 -16.21 22.73 11.35
C ARG A 152 -15.81 24.17 10.97
N GLY A 153 -14.66 24.35 10.34
CA GLY A 153 -14.14 25.67 9.96
C GLY A 153 -14.69 26.18 8.62
N SER A 154 -14.49 27.48 8.35
CA SER A 154 -14.86 28.12 7.07
C SER A 154 -14.07 27.57 5.86
N THR A 155 -14.73 27.53 4.71
CA THR A 155 -14.19 27.09 3.40
C THR A 155 -13.74 28.23 2.49
N SER A 156 -13.93 29.49 2.89
CA SER A 156 -13.64 30.65 2.02
C SER A 156 -12.16 30.66 1.57
N LYS A 157 -11.94 30.75 0.25
CA LYS A 157 -10.62 30.79 -0.42
C LYS A 157 -9.73 29.56 -0.17
N ARG A 158 -10.32 28.36 -0.01
CA ARG A 158 -9.57 27.11 0.17
C ARG A 158 -9.39 26.34 -1.14
N PRO A 159 -8.28 25.61 -1.29
CA PRO A 159 -8.17 24.61 -2.35
C PRO A 159 -9.28 23.56 -2.18
N TYR A 160 -9.66 22.93 -3.27
CA TYR A 160 -10.61 21.84 -3.30
C TYR A 160 -10.05 20.69 -4.14
N ILE A 161 -10.56 19.50 -3.85
CA ILE A 161 -10.33 18.29 -4.64
C ILE A 161 -11.62 18.04 -5.45
N VAL A 162 -11.51 17.50 -6.66
CA VAL A 162 -12.67 17.30 -7.53
C VAL A 162 -13.22 15.88 -7.41
N LYS A 163 -14.42 15.70 -7.93
CA LYS A 163 -15.08 14.39 -7.98
C LYS A 163 -14.19 13.34 -8.65
N ASP A 164 -14.30 12.11 -8.14
CA ASP A 164 -13.58 10.90 -8.57
C ASP A 164 -12.08 10.86 -8.27
N ASP A 165 -11.48 11.95 -7.76
CA ASP A 165 -10.14 11.90 -7.18
C ASP A 165 -10.09 10.96 -5.97
N VAL A 166 -8.95 10.28 -5.80
CA VAL A 166 -8.67 9.43 -4.65
C VAL A 166 -7.69 10.11 -3.71
N VAL A 167 -7.95 10.04 -2.41
CA VAL A 167 -7.15 10.69 -1.37
C VAL A 167 -6.75 9.73 -0.26
N GLY A 168 -5.59 9.99 0.32
CA GLY A 168 -5.14 9.33 1.55
C GLY A 168 -5.82 9.91 2.78
N VAL A 169 -6.24 9.07 3.72
CA VAL A 169 -6.83 9.50 4.99
C VAL A 169 -5.78 9.55 6.08
N LEU A 170 -5.66 10.70 6.74
CA LEU A 170 -4.77 10.93 7.87
C LEU A 170 -5.48 10.72 9.22
N ALA A 171 -6.78 11.00 9.29
CA ALA A 171 -7.59 10.83 10.50
C ALA A 171 -9.08 10.85 10.19
N PHE A 172 -9.88 10.22 11.05
CA PHE A 172 -11.33 10.42 11.14
C PHE A 172 -11.68 11.13 12.46
N LYS A 173 -12.65 12.05 12.42
CA LYS A 173 -13.18 12.71 13.61
C LYS A 173 -14.59 13.26 13.37
N ASP A 174 -15.57 12.86 14.18
CA ASP A 174 -16.92 13.46 14.25
C ASP A 174 -17.63 13.62 12.89
N GLY A 175 -17.54 12.63 12.00
CA GLY A 175 -18.11 12.69 10.64
C GLY A 175 -17.25 13.41 9.61
N TRP A 176 -16.00 13.73 9.96
CA TRP A 176 -15.01 14.34 9.07
C TRP A 176 -13.83 13.42 8.83
N ALA A 177 -13.24 13.53 7.65
CA ALA A 177 -11.96 12.92 7.33
C ALA A 177 -10.92 14.03 7.13
N LYS A 178 -9.77 13.93 7.79
CA LYS A 178 -8.58 14.69 7.44
C LYS A 178 -7.88 13.92 6.33
N VAL A 179 -7.74 14.53 5.17
CA VAL A 179 -7.20 13.87 3.97
C VAL A 179 -5.94 14.56 3.48
N GLU A 180 -5.16 13.82 2.71
CA GLU A 180 -4.06 14.29 1.88
C GLU A 180 -4.37 13.96 0.41
N PHE A 181 -4.30 14.97 -0.45
CA PHE A 181 -4.32 14.83 -1.89
C PHE A 181 -2.95 15.20 -2.45
N ILE A 182 -2.44 14.37 -3.36
CA ILE A 182 -1.18 14.62 -4.07
C ILE A 182 -1.54 14.78 -5.53
N ASN A 183 -1.18 15.91 -6.13
CA ASN A 183 -1.44 16.14 -7.54
C ASN A 183 -0.31 15.60 -8.43
N ASP A 184 -0.50 15.68 -9.74
CA ASP A 184 0.45 15.22 -10.76
C ASP A 184 1.84 15.89 -10.72
N ASN A 185 2.01 16.96 -9.94
CA ASN A 185 3.31 17.63 -9.73
C ASN A 185 3.91 17.28 -8.35
N ASP A 186 3.50 16.16 -7.75
CA ASP A 186 3.86 15.70 -6.42
C ASP A 186 3.58 16.71 -5.28
N ARG A 187 2.71 17.69 -5.53
CA ARG A 187 2.34 18.67 -4.50
C ARG A 187 1.25 18.10 -3.62
N SER A 188 1.54 18.05 -2.32
CA SER A 188 0.61 17.63 -1.28
C SER A 188 -0.28 18.78 -0.79
N PHE A 189 -1.57 18.49 -0.65
CA PHE A 189 -2.59 19.36 -0.06
C PHE A 189 -3.33 18.58 1.00
N SER A 190 -3.51 19.16 2.19
CA SER A 190 -4.21 18.50 3.29
C SER A 190 -5.28 19.37 3.90
N GLY A 191 -6.35 18.74 4.38
CA GLY A 191 -7.45 19.40 5.06
C GLY A 191 -8.56 18.46 5.46
N TRP A 192 -9.57 19.00 6.13
CA TRP A 192 -10.76 18.26 6.54
C TRP A 192 -11.86 18.38 5.50
N ILE A 193 -12.51 17.25 5.22
CA ILE A 193 -13.70 17.14 4.36
C ILE A 193 -14.82 16.38 5.10
N SER A 194 -16.06 16.75 4.79
CA SER A 194 -17.28 16.18 5.40
C SER A 194 -17.59 14.83 4.78
N GLN A 195 -18.23 13.92 5.53
CA GLN A 195 -18.66 12.61 5.03
C GLN A 195 -19.59 12.67 3.81
N GLU A 196 -20.31 13.77 3.62
CA GLU A 196 -21.16 13.98 2.43
C GLU A 196 -20.34 14.21 1.14
N GLN A 197 -19.05 14.48 1.25
CA GLN A 197 -18.17 14.83 0.13
C GLN A 197 -17.35 13.65 -0.40
N TYR A 198 -17.40 12.50 0.27
CA TYR A 198 -16.61 11.33 -0.10
C TYR A 198 -17.39 10.03 0.04
N SER A 199 -16.84 8.97 -0.56
CA SER A 199 -17.27 7.59 -0.38
C SER A 199 -16.09 6.73 0.07
N ARG A 200 -16.37 5.74 0.92
CA ARG A 200 -15.38 4.72 1.29
C ARG A 200 -15.17 3.75 0.12
N LEU A 201 -13.97 3.18 0.05
CA LEU A 201 -13.69 2.11 -0.92
C LEU A 201 -14.35 0.82 -0.43
N VAL A 202 -15.41 0.42 -1.14
CA VAL A 202 -16.17 -0.79 -0.87
C VAL A 202 -16.26 -1.57 -2.18
N PRO A 203 -15.85 -2.84 -2.21
CA PRO A 203 -16.02 -3.67 -3.39
C PRO A 203 -17.51 -3.81 -3.75
N PRO A 204 -17.86 -3.91 -5.05
CA PRO A 204 -19.23 -4.15 -5.47
C PRO A 204 -19.74 -5.47 -4.89
N LYS A 205 -21.06 -5.54 -4.67
CA LYS A 205 -21.70 -6.78 -4.25
C LYS A 205 -21.67 -7.78 -5.43
N PRO A 206 -21.49 -9.08 -5.16
CA PRO A 206 -21.60 -10.12 -6.19
C PRO A 206 -22.97 -10.14 -6.87
#